data_AF-A0A821UFD7-F1
#
_entry.id   AF-A0A821UFD7-F1
#
_cell.length_a   1.000
_cell.length_b   1.000
_cell.length_c   1.000
_cell.angle_alpha   90.00
_cell.angle_beta   90.00
_cell.angle_gamma   90.00
#
_symmetry.space_group_name_H-M   'P 1'
#
loop_
_entity.id
_entity.type
_entity.pdbx_description
1 polymer ?
#
loop_
_entity_poly.entity_id
_entity_poly.type
_entity_poly.pdbx_seq_one_letter_code
_entity_poly.pdbx_strand_id
1 'polypeptide(L)'
;MDQSIEEMMVRASQAIGCGQLHEAVELCSKMIFIAEGGEDKKLSVLYSYRAGYRLLTKEFNLALQDCDKAIDLDQTNTNAYIHKW
;
A
#
# COMPACT_ATOMS: atom_id res chain seq x y z
N MET A 1 8.51 8.23 -14.68
CA MET A 1 8.26 7.01 -13.87
C MET A 1 7.34 7.32 -12.70
N ASP A 2 7.51 8.47 -12.01
CA ASP A 2 6.61 8.91 -10.92
C ASP A 2 5.15 9.17 -11.33
N GLN A 3 4.92 9.82 -12.48
CA GLN A 3 3.56 10.09 -12.97
C GLN A 3 2.66 8.85 -13.04
N SER A 4 3.21 7.70 -13.40
CA SER A 4 2.44 6.46 -13.50
C SER A 4 1.97 5.94 -12.14
N ILE A 5 2.78 6.11 -11.09
CA ILE A 5 2.41 5.72 -9.72
C ILE A 5 1.38 6.69 -9.15
N GLU A 6 1.53 8.00 -9.38
CA GLU A 6 0.56 9.00 -8.94
C GLU A 6 -0.83 8.78 -9.56
N GLU A 7 -0.89 8.50 -10.87
CA GLU A 7 -2.14 8.15 -11.56
C GLU A 7 -2.80 6.89 -10.95
N MET A 8 -2.00 5.86 -10.66
CA MET A 8 -2.49 4.64 -10.01
C MET A 8 -2.96 4.88 -8.58
N MET A 9 -2.32 5.79 -7.81
CA MET A 9 -2.77 6.18 -6.47
C MET A 9 -4.13 6.88 -6.51
N VAL A 10 -4.35 7.77 -7.48
CA VAL A 10 -5.65 8.43 -7.67
C VAL A 10 -6.72 7.40 -7.99
N ARG A 11 -6.43 6.47 -8.91
CA ARG A 11 -7.35 5.39 -9.26
C ARG A 11 -7.64 4.45 -8.09
N ALA A 12 -6.63 4.08 -7.29
CA ALA A 12 -6.82 3.25 -6.11
C ALA A 12 -7.73 3.94 -5.08
N SER A 13 -7.54 5.25 -4.85
CA SER A 13 -8.39 6.04 -3.96
C SER A 13 -9.84 6.09 -4.45
N GLN A 14 -10.04 6.26 -5.76
CA GLN A 14 -11.38 6.23 -6.35
C GLN A 14 -12.03 4.84 -6.22
N ALA A 15 -11.26 3.78 -6.45
CA ALA A 15 -11.73 2.40 -6.31
C ALA A 15 -12.22 2.12 -4.87
N ILE A 16 -11.53 2.62 -3.84
CA ILE A 16 -11.99 2.56 -2.45
C ILE A 16 -13.35 3.26 -2.28
N GLY A 17 -13.50 4.48 -2.82
CA GLY A 17 -14.76 5.23 -2.75
C GLY A 17 -15.93 4.50 -3.43
N CYS A 18 -15.65 3.71 -4.47
CA CYS A 18 -16.63 2.88 -5.17
C CYS A 18 -16.81 1.48 -4.57
N GLY A 19 -16.13 1.15 -3.47
CA GLY A 19 -16.17 -0.18 -2.83
C GLY A 19 -15.40 -1.27 -3.59
N GLN A 20 -14.62 -0.91 -4.60
CA GLN A 20 -13.79 -1.82 -5.41
C GLN A 20 -12.45 -2.11 -4.70
N LEU A 21 -12.54 -2.67 -3.49
CA LEU A 21 -11.38 -2.83 -2.61
C LEU A 21 -10.29 -3.75 -3.20
N HIS A 22 -10.68 -4.82 -3.90
CA HIS A 22 -9.71 -5.72 -4.55
C HIS A 22 -8.92 -5.02 -5.66
N GLU A 23 -9.56 -4.14 -6.44
CA GLU A 23 -8.87 -3.35 -7.46
C GLU A 23 -7.81 -2.43 -6.82
N ALA A 24 -8.14 -1.81 -5.68
CA ALA A 24 -7.19 -0.97 -4.95
C ALA A 24 -5.96 -1.77 -4.48
N VAL A 25 -6.15 -3.00 -3.96
CA VAL A 25 -5.04 -3.89 -3.56
C VAL A 25 -4.17 -4.29 -4.77
N GLU A 26 -4.79 -4.60 -5.91
CA GLU A 26 -4.05 -4.93 -7.14
C GLU A 26 -3.24 -3.74 -7.66
N LEU A 27 -3.82 -2.54 -7.67
CA LEU A 27 -3.13 -1.32 -8.08
C LEU A 27 -1.92 -1.06 -7.18
N CYS A 28 -2.06 -1.20 -5.86
CA CYS A 28 -0.92 -1.11 -4.95
C CYS A 28 0.17 -2.13 -5.26
N SER A 29 -0.20 -3.36 -5.59
CA SER A 29 0.78 -4.40 -5.94
C SER A 29 1.55 -4.06 -7.22
N LYS A 30 0.88 -3.47 -8.21
CA LYS A 30 1.55 -2.95 -9.43
C LYS A 30 2.47 -1.77 -9.11
N MET A 31 2.04 -0.85 -8.26
CA MET A 31 2.86 0.28 -7.83
C MET A 31 4.12 -0.17 -7.10
N ILE A 32 4.02 -1.16 -6.21
CA ILE A 32 5.17 -1.75 -5.52
C ILE A 32 6.15 -2.38 -6.52
N PHE A 33 5.64 -3.16 -7.48
CA PHE A 33 6.48 -3.76 -8.51
C PHE A 33 7.24 -2.71 -9.35
N ILE A 34 6.60 -1.59 -9.68
CA ILE A 34 7.25 -0.50 -10.43
C ILE A 34 8.25 0.27 -9.57
N ALA A 35 7.95 0.43 -8.27
CA ALA A 35 8.81 1.13 -7.32
C ALA A 35 9.95 0.24 -6.78
N GLU A 36 9.98 -1.05 -7.11
CA GLU A 36 10.98 -2.00 -6.63
C GLU A 36 12.39 -1.59 -7.08
N GLY A 37 13.34 -1.63 -6.14
CA GLY A 37 14.70 -1.11 -6.36
C GLY A 37 14.82 0.42 -6.33
N GLY A 38 13.73 1.14 -6.04
CA GLY A 38 13.72 2.58 -5.79
C GLY A 38 13.98 2.94 -4.33
N GLU A 39 13.47 4.11 -3.89
CA GLU A 39 13.61 4.57 -2.51
C GLU A 39 12.77 3.74 -1.52
N ASP A 40 13.41 3.28 -0.45
CA ASP A 40 12.79 2.49 0.62
C ASP A 40 11.59 3.20 1.26
N LYS A 41 11.68 4.52 1.47
CA LYS A 41 10.56 5.31 2.02
C LYS A 41 9.33 5.27 1.13
N LYS A 42 9.52 5.33 -0.18
CA LYS A 42 8.41 5.28 -1.14
C LYS A 42 7.78 3.89 -1.15
N LEU A 43 8.60 2.84 -1.13
CA LEU A 43 8.11 1.47 -0.99
C LEU A 43 7.34 1.28 0.32
N SER A 44 7.87 1.79 1.44
CA SER A 44 7.19 1.73 2.75
C SER A 44 5.79 2.33 2.69
N VAL A 45 5.64 3.52 2.08
CA VAL A 45 4.34 4.18 1.90
C VAL A 45 3.39 3.28 1.09
N LEU A 46 3.84 2.69 -0.02
CA LEU A 46 3.01 1.81 -0.86
C LEU A 46 2.58 0.53 -0.13
N TYR A 47 3.47 -0.09 0.64
CA TYR A 47 3.12 -1.23 1.50
C TYR A 47 2.07 -0.83 2.54
N SER A 48 2.22 0.35 3.18
CA SER A 48 1.24 0.82 4.17
C SER A 48 -0.15 1.09 3.58
N TYR A 49 -0.23 1.59 2.35
CA TYR A 49 -1.50 1.73 1.62
C TYR A 49 -2.13 0.38 1.32
N ARG A 50 -1.35 -0.58 0.81
CA ARG A 50 -1.86 -1.93 0.53
C ARG A 50 -2.35 -2.61 1.80
N ALA A 51 -1.65 -2.45 2.93
CA ALA A 51 -2.08 -2.95 4.23
C ALA A 51 -3.46 -2.40 4.61
N GLY A 52 -3.66 -1.08 4.52
CA GLY A 52 -4.95 -0.44 4.81
C GLY A 52 -6.07 -1.00 3.95
N TYR A 53 -5.84 -1.22 2.66
CA TYR A 53 -6.83 -1.80 1.75
C TYR A 53 -7.12 -3.28 2.06
N ARG A 54 -6.10 -4.05 2.44
CA ARG A 54 -6.24 -5.45 2.87
C ARG A 54 -7.00 -5.59 4.19
N LEU A 55 -6.90 -4.63 5.10
CA LEU A 55 -7.75 -4.59 6.30
C LEU A 55 -9.23 -4.46 5.92
N LEU A 56 -9.54 -3.60 4.93
CA LEU A 56 -10.90 -3.43 4.43
C LEU A 56 -11.44 -4.70 3.75
N THR A 57 -10.58 -5.50 3.10
CA THR A 57 -10.95 -6.81 2.52
C THR A 57 -10.87 -7.97 3.51
N LYS A 58 -10.55 -7.72 4.79
CA LYS A 58 -10.38 -8.72 5.86
C LYS A 58 -9.22 -9.71 5.63
N GLU A 59 -8.25 -9.33 4.81
CA GLU A 59 -7.02 -10.09 4.57
C GLU A 59 -5.96 -9.80 5.66
N PHE A 60 -6.33 -9.98 6.93
CA PHE A 60 -5.55 -9.50 8.08
C PHE A 60 -4.10 -9.97 8.13
N ASN A 61 -3.85 -11.25 7.81
CA ASN A 61 -2.48 -11.79 7.81
C ASN A 61 -1.60 -11.13 6.74
N LEU A 62 -2.18 -10.82 5.57
CA LEU A 62 -1.46 -10.15 4.49
C LEU A 62 -1.27 -8.67 4.78
N ALA A 63 -2.24 -8.03 5.44
CA ALA A 63 -2.10 -6.66 5.93
C ALA A 63 -0.95 -6.54 6.96
N LEU A 64 -0.86 -7.50 7.88
CA LEU A 64 0.22 -7.55 8.87
C LEU A 64 1.60 -7.67 8.21
N GLN A 65 1.75 -8.56 7.23
CA GLN A 65 2.99 -8.71 6.46
C GLN A 65 3.38 -7.41 5.72
N ASP A 66 2.40 -6.71 5.15
CA ASP A 66 2.64 -5.42 4.52
C ASP A 66 3.06 -4.35 5.55
N CYS A 67 2.45 -4.35 6.74
CA CYS A 67 2.85 -3.44 7.82
C CYS A 67 4.29 -3.70 8.28
N ASP A 68 4.65 -4.96 8.50
CA ASP A 68 6.02 -5.35 8.88
C ASP A 68 7.02 -4.91 7.82
N LYS A 69 6.72 -5.17 6.53
CA LYS A 69 7.58 -4.75 5.44
C LYS A 69 7.71 -3.22 5.33
N ALA A 70 6.61 -2.49 5.57
CA ALA A 70 6.64 -1.03 5.57
C ALA A 70 7.52 -0.48 6.70
N ILE A 71 7.45 -1.07 7.90
CA ILE A 71 8.27 -0.68 9.05
C ILE A 71 9.75 -1.01 8.82
N ASP A 72 10.05 -2.15 8.23
CA ASP A 72 11.44 -2.54 7.89
C ASP A 72 12.09 -1.56 6.91
N LEU A 73 11.31 -1.05 5.96
CA LEU A 73 11.76 -0.09 4.94
C LEU A 73 11.84 1.34 5.49
N ASP A 74 10.88 1.75 6.30
CA ASP A 74 10.85 3.06 6.96
C ASP A 74 10.19 2.95 8.33
N GLN A 75 11.03 2.96 9.37
CA GLN A 75 10.60 2.88 10.77
C GLN A 75 9.81 4.11 11.22
N THR A 76 9.79 5.19 10.45
CA THR A 76 9.03 6.42 10.74
C THR A 76 7.64 6.43 10.11
N ASN A 77 7.27 5.39 9.35
CA ASN A 77 5.95 5.29 8.73
C ASN A 77 4.85 5.00 9.76
N THR A 78 4.27 6.05 10.32
CA THR A 78 3.20 5.98 11.32
C THR A 78 1.98 5.20 10.84
N ASN A 79 1.63 5.24 9.55
CA ASN A 79 0.48 4.51 9.01
C ASN A 79 0.67 2.98 9.13
N ALA A 80 1.89 2.48 8.97
CA ALA A 80 2.17 1.06 9.12
C ALA A 80 1.95 0.57 10.56
N TYR A 81 2.25 1.39 11.57
CA TYR A 81 1.93 1.07 12.97
C TYR A 81 0.43 1.15 13.25
N ILE A 82 -0.27 2.12 12.66
CA ILE A 82 -1.74 2.26 12.80
C ILE A 82 -2.45 1.03 12.22
N HIS A 83 -2.06 0.58 11.03
CA HIS A 83 -2.69 -0.57 10.36
C HIS A 83 -2.32 -1.94 10.97
N LYS A 84 -1.30 -1.99 11.83
CA LYS A 84 -0.84 -3.23 12.47
C LYS A 84 -1.73 -3.67 13.65
N TRP A 85 -2.59 -2.78 14.16
CA TRP A 85 -3.46 -2.97 15.32
C TRP A 85 -4.94 -2.96 14.93
#